data_AF-A0A543PSB5-F1
#
_entry.id   AF-A0A543PSB5-F1
#
_cell.length_a   1.000
_cell.length_b   1.000
_cell.length_c   1.000
_cell.angle_alpha   90.00
_cell.angle_beta   90.00
_cell.angle_gamma   90.00
#
_symmetry.space_group_name_H-M   'P 1'
#
loop_
_entity.id
_entity.type
_entity.pdbx_description
1 polymer ?
#
loop_
_entity_poly.entity_id
_entity_poly.type
_entity_poly.pdbx_seq_one_letter_code
_entity_poly.pdbx_strand_id
1 'polypeptide(L)'
;MEPTEGAAVHEVEGEAASPQGERRELKSPGYEIFIAALSILSIVNLVLGLVVREAALDAVLSAMNAGLSVILFIDFLVRLRTAPSRSDYFFRSFGWADLLASLPLPQLKILRLFRLARVYRLLRAYGARNIGRSLLRERAGSALLSLLFIAILVLEFGSLWMLRLESTATDHNITTASDAMWYVIVTISTVGYGDQYPVTTSGRVLGTIIIVLGVAIFGTLTGYLANLFLSPTSDDKAGSDDTAGAAEDARDRRLAQLTRAGELHRAGVLSQAEFELFKAEILSAPPA
;
A
#
# COMPACT_ATOMS: atom_id res chain seq x y z
N MET A 1 39.11 -49.09 -47.97
CA MET A 1 38.32 -47.90 -48.29
C MET A 1 37.56 -47.52 -47.03
N GLU A 2 37.94 -46.39 -46.43
CA GLU A 2 37.16 -45.61 -45.44
C GLU A 2 35.76 -45.22 -45.98
N PRO A 3 34.85 -44.56 -45.20
CA PRO A 3 34.69 -44.42 -43.74
C PRO A 3 33.19 -44.39 -43.25
N THR A 4 32.97 -44.01 -41.96
CA THR A 4 31.82 -43.26 -41.37
C THR A 4 30.44 -43.93 -41.30
N GLU A 5 29.54 -43.77 -40.32
CA GLU A 5 29.23 -42.82 -39.24
C GLU A 5 28.21 -43.57 -38.33
N GLY A 6 28.21 -43.50 -37.00
CA GLY A 6 27.70 -42.34 -36.27
C GLY A 6 26.15 -42.29 -36.27
N ALA A 7 25.45 -43.19 -35.57
CA ALA A 7 24.01 -43.04 -35.32
C ALA A 7 23.75 -43.08 -33.81
N ALA A 8 23.70 -41.87 -33.26
CA ALA A 8 23.38 -41.57 -31.88
C ALA A 8 21.95 -42.00 -31.53
N VAL A 9 21.83 -42.54 -30.33
CA VAL A 9 20.58 -42.76 -29.61
C VAL A 9 19.93 -41.39 -29.38
N HIS A 10 18.79 -41.15 -30.03
CA HIS A 10 17.93 -40.02 -29.68
C HIS A 10 17.22 -40.33 -28.37
N GLU A 11 17.84 -39.95 -27.26
CA GLU A 11 17.14 -39.74 -25.99
C GLU A 11 16.17 -38.59 -26.19
N VAL A 12 14.87 -38.91 -26.17
CA VAL A 12 13.81 -37.92 -26.07
C VAL A 12 13.82 -37.42 -24.63
N GLU A 13 14.62 -36.40 -24.36
CA GLU A 13 14.46 -35.60 -23.15
C GLU A 13 13.04 -35.02 -23.15
N GLY A 14 12.23 -35.48 -22.20
CA GLY A 14 10.94 -34.89 -21.90
C GLY A 14 11.17 -33.45 -21.48
N GLU A 15 10.88 -32.53 -22.40
CA GLU A 15 10.80 -31.11 -22.13
C GLU A 15 9.73 -30.90 -21.04
N ALA A 16 10.22 -30.74 -19.82
CA ALA A 16 9.40 -30.42 -18.66
C ALA A 16 8.61 -29.16 -18.99
N ALA A 17 7.29 -29.32 -19.08
CA ALA A 17 6.34 -28.24 -19.25
C ALA A 17 6.69 -27.12 -18.27
N SER A 18 7.12 -25.99 -18.84
CA SER A 18 7.36 -24.75 -18.10
C SER A 18 6.07 -24.41 -17.33
N PRO A 19 6.17 -24.08 -16.04
CA PRO A 19 5.00 -23.77 -15.24
C PRO A 19 4.29 -22.57 -15.88
N GLN A 20 3.02 -22.81 -16.19
CA GLN A 20 2.09 -21.89 -16.81
C GLN A 20 2.27 -20.48 -16.24
N GLY A 21 2.46 -19.53 -17.16
CA GLY A 21 2.78 -18.14 -16.88
C GLY A 21 2.03 -17.61 -15.67
N GLU A 22 2.80 -17.31 -14.62
CA GLU A 22 2.40 -16.37 -13.60
C GLU A 22 1.86 -15.14 -14.32
N ARG A 23 0.54 -14.98 -14.28
CA ARG A 23 -0.12 -13.76 -14.69
C ARG A 23 0.48 -12.66 -13.83
N ARG A 24 1.47 -11.95 -14.38
CA ARG A 24 1.95 -10.66 -13.89
C ARG A 24 0.78 -9.69 -14.01
N GLU A 25 -0.21 -9.82 -13.13
CA GLU A 25 -1.13 -8.76 -12.81
C GLU A 25 -0.28 -7.68 -12.14
N LEU A 26 0.19 -6.76 -12.98
CA LEU A 26 0.87 -5.54 -12.60
C LEU A 26 -0.06 -4.76 -11.64
N LYS A 27 0.10 -4.97 -10.33
CA LYS A 27 0.07 -3.96 -9.25
C LYS A 27 0.16 -4.63 -7.87
N SER A 28 0.71 -3.89 -6.90
CA SER A 28 0.86 -4.36 -5.52
C SER A 28 -0.51 -4.69 -4.89
N PRO A 29 -0.60 -5.67 -3.98
CA PRO A 29 -1.85 -5.99 -3.28
C PRO A 29 -2.53 -4.78 -2.63
N GLY A 30 -1.74 -3.85 -2.08
CA GLY A 30 -2.25 -2.59 -1.53
C GLY A 30 -2.98 -1.70 -2.55
N TYR A 31 -2.52 -1.66 -3.80
CA TYR A 31 -3.19 -0.90 -4.87
C TYR A 31 -4.54 -1.48 -5.24
N GLU A 32 -4.64 -2.81 -5.34
CA GLU A 32 -5.90 -3.48 -5.64
C GLU A 32 -6.95 -3.22 -4.55
N ILE A 33 -6.52 -3.24 -3.29
CA ILE A 33 -7.36 -2.90 -2.14
C ILE A 33 -7.77 -1.42 -2.17
N PHE A 34 -6.87 -0.51 -2.54
CA PHE A 34 -7.20 0.91 -2.66
C PHE A 34 -8.29 1.16 -3.72
N ILE A 35 -8.10 0.61 -4.92
CA ILE A 35 -9.08 0.74 -6.01
C ILE A 35 -10.42 0.09 -5.66
N ALA A 36 -10.39 -1.02 -4.92
CA ALA A 36 -11.58 -1.64 -4.37
C ALA A 36 -12.32 -0.72 -3.40
N ALA A 37 -11.60 -0.11 -2.47
CA ALA A 37 -12.15 0.79 -1.48
C ALA A 37 -12.81 2.02 -2.15
N LEU A 38 -12.17 2.60 -3.18
CA LEU A 38 -12.77 3.67 -3.99
C LEU A 38 -14.03 3.21 -4.73
N SER A 39 -14.03 1.97 -5.23
CA SER A 39 -15.20 1.39 -5.91
C SER A 39 -16.38 1.21 -4.95
N ILE A 40 -16.11 0.76 -3.72
CA ILE A 40 -17.11 0.64 -2.65
C ILE A 40 -17.63 2.02 -2.25
N LEU A 41 -16.75 2.99 -2.01
CA LEU A 41 -17.14 4.37 -1.71
C LEU A 41 -18.04 4.94 -2.80
N SER A 42 -17.69 4.71 -4.07
CA SER A 42 -18.50 5.16 -5.21
C SER A 42 -19.89 4.49 -5.29
N ILE A 43 -20.05 3.28 -4.75
CA ILE A 43 -21.37 2.62 -4.58
C ILE A 43 -22.12 3.22 -3.40
N VAL A 44 -21.44 3.50 -2.28
CA VAL A 44 -22.03 4.21 -1.14
C VAL A 44 -22.58 5.56 -1.60
N ASN A 45 -21.84 6.30 -2.43
CA ASN A 45 -22.27 7.60 -2.95
C ASN A 45 -23.48 7.48 -3.89
N LEU A 46 -23.59 6.36 -4.62
CA LEU A 46 -24.79 6.07 -5.41
C LEU A 46 -26.01 5.91 -4.49
N VAL A 47 -25.87 5.18 -3.39
CA VAL A 47 -26.97 4.98 -2.41
C VAL A 47 -27.30 6.28 -1.69
N LEU A 48 -26.29 7.03 -1.24
CA LEU A 48 -26.48 8.34 -0.60
C LEU A 48 -27.19 9.32 -1.54
N GLY A 49 -26.83 9.36 -2.83
CA GLY A 49 -27.51 10.19 -3.82
C GLY A 49 -28.96 9.80 -4.13
N LEU A 50 -29.44 8.63 -3.66
CA LEU A 50 -30.86 8.27 -3.70
C LEU A 50 -31.63 8.79 -2.48
N VAL A 51 -30.94 8.99 -1.35
CA VAL A 51 -31.53 9.39 -0.06
C VAL A 51 -31.46 10.90 0.13
N VAL A 52 -30.33 11.51 -0.22
CA VAL A 52 -30.08 12.95 -0.09
C VAL A 52 -30.89 13.70 -1.14
N ARG A 53 -31.75 14.61 -0.67
CA ARG A 53 -32.60 15.46 -1.53
C ARG A 53 -32.17 16.92 -1.56
N GLU A 54 -31.24 17.30 -0.69
CA GLU A 54 -30.74 18.67 -0.58
C GLU A 54 -29.70 18.94 -1.66
N ALA A 55 -29.95 19.95 -2.50
CA ALA A 55 -29.11 20.26 -3.66
C ALA A 55 -27.64 20.53 -3.28
N ALA A 56 -27.41 21.17 -2.13
CA ALA A 56 -26.06 21.48 -1.67
C ALA A 56 -25.28 20.22 -1.27
N LEU A 57 -25.91 19.25 -0.62
CA LEU A 57 -25.29 17.97 -0.27
C LEU A 57 -25.12 17.06 -1.50
N ASP A 58 -26.10 17.07 -2.42
CA ASP A 58 -25.99 16.34 -3.70
C ASP A 58 -24.85 16.88 -4.58
N ALA A 59 -24.57 18.19 -4.52
CA ALA A 59 -23.43 18.79 -5.19
C ALA A 59 -22.09 18.27 -4.65
N VAL A 60 -21.93 18.08 -3.34
CA VAL A 60 -20.74 17.44 -2.75
C VAL A 60 -20.60 15.99 -3.26
N LEU A 61 -21.67 15.20 -3.18
CA LEU A 61 -21.66 13.80 -3.66
C LEU A 61 -21.35 13.71 -5.16
N SER A 62 -21.87 14.65 -5.95
CA SER A 62 -21.63 14.72 -7.39
C SER A 62 -20.19 15.09 -7.71
N ALA A 63 -19.61 16.07 -7.01
CA ALA A 63 -18.21 16.45 -7.15
C ALA A 63 -17.27 15.30 -6.75
N MET A 64 -17.52 14.66 -5.60
CA MET A 64 -16.76 13.50 -5.14
C MET A 64 -16.88 12.33 -6.13
N ASN A 65 -18.08 12.00 -6.59
CA ASN A 65 -18.28 10.93 -7.56
C ASN A 65 -17.61 11.24 -8.92
N ALA A 66 -17.58 12.50 -9.36
CA ALA A 66 -16.83 12.89 -10.56
C ALA A 66 -15.32 12.64 -10.38
N GLY A 67 -14.75 13.07 -9.25
CA GLY A 67 -13.33 12.82 -8.92
C GLY A 67 -13.01 11.32 -8.84
N LEU A 68 -13.83 10.53 -8.13
CA LEU A 68 -13.67 9.07 -8.06
C LEU A 68 -13.75 8.43 -9.45
N SER A 69 -14.67 8.88 -10.31
CA SER A 69 -14.83 8.36 -11.67
C SER A 69 -13.57 8.63 -12.51
N VAL A 70 -12.97 9.81 -12.40
CA VAL A 70 -11.69 10.13 -13.08
C VAL A 70 -10.58 9.20 -12.61
N ILE A 71 -10.42 8.99 -11.30
CA ILE A 71 -9.40 8.08 -10.76
C ILE A 71 -9.60 6.65 -11.27
N LEU A 72 -10.84 6.15 -11.24
CA LEU A 72 -11.16 4.80 -11.69
C LEU A 72 -11.02 4.64 -13.21
N PHE A 73 -11.30 5.69 -13.98
CA PHE A 73 -11.11 5.71 -15.43
C PHE A 73 -9.63 5.69 -15.80
N ILE A 74 -8.79 6.44 -15.09
CA ILE A 74 -7.33 6.38 -15.25
C ILE A 74 -6.83 4.97 -14.94
N ASP A 75 -7.29 4.35 -13.85
CA ASP A 75 -6.93 2.96 -13.53
C ASP A 75 -7.35 1.99 -14.66
N PHE A 76 -8.58 2.11 -15.17
CA PHE A 76 -9.04 1.33 -16.31
C PHE A 76 -8.12 1.52 -17.54
N LEU A 77 -7.77 2.76 -17.88
CA LEU A 77 -6.88 3.06 -19.01
C LEU A 77 -5.49 2.46 -18.81
N VAL A 78 -4.95 2.51 -17.59
CA VAL A 78 -3.66 1.89 -17.27
C VAL A 78 -3.75 0.38 -17.48
N ARG A 79 -4.77 -0.29 -16.91
CA ARG A 79 -4.97 -1.74 -17.05
C ARG A 79 -5.19 -2.17 -18.49
N LEU A 80 -5.93 -1.39 -19.26
CA LEU A 80 -6.17 -1.66 -20.67
C LEU A 80 -4.87 -1.58 -21.49
N ARG A 81 -3.96 -0.66 -21.14
CA ARG A 81 -2.67 -0.50 -21.83
C ARG A 81 -1.63 -1.54 -21.42
N THR A 82 -1.61 -1.95 -20.16
CA THR A 82 -0.63 -2.93 -19.65
C THR A 82 -1.04 -4.40 -19.87
N ALA A 83 -2.30 -4.67 -20.25
CA ALA A 83 -2.77 -6.03 -20.50
C ALA A 83 -2.02 -6.69 -21.69
N PRO A 84 -1.47 -7.92 -21.52
CA PRO A 84 -0.74 -8.65 -22.57
C PRO A 84 -1.56 -8.87 -23.85
N SER A 85 -2.88 -9.05 -23.71
CA SER A 85 -3.83 -9.12 -24.82
C SER A 85 -5.06 -8.28 -24.49
N ARG A 86 -5.22 -7.16 -25.20
CA ARG A 86 -6.30 -6.18 -24.99
C ARG A 86 -7.70 -6.82 -25.16
N SER A 87 -7.82 -7.75 -26.09
CA SER A 87 -9.08 -8.47 -26.36
C SER A 87 -9.44 -9.46 -25.26
N ASP A 88 -8.46 -10.19 -24.70
CA ASP A 88 -8.73 -11.16 -23.62
C ASP A 88 -9.12 -10.43 -22.33
N TYR A 89 -8.45 -9.32 -22.01
CA TYR A 89 -8.85 -8.48 -20.88
C TYR A 89 -10.25 -7.87 -21.05
N PHE A 90 -10.54 -7.29 -22.22
CA PHE A 90 -11.82 -6.61 -22.46
C PHE A 90 -13.00 -7.59 -22.51
N PHE A 91 -12.89 -8.72 -23.22
CA PHE A 91 -14.00 -9.66 -23.43
C PHE A 91 -14.04 -10.81 -22.42
N ARG A 92 -12.89 -11.33 -21.99
CA ARG A 92 -12.81 -12.54 -21.14
C ARG A 92 -12.72 -12.22 -19.65
N SER A 93 -12.09 -11.10 -19.29
CA SER A 93 -11.98 -10.63 -17.90
C SER A 93 -13.01 -9.57 -17.51
N PHE A 94 -14.08 -9.38 -18.30
CA PHE A 94 -15.14 -8.38 -18.06
C PHE A 94 -14.63 -6.91 -18.01
N GLY A 95 -13.52 -6.58 -18.69
CA GLY A 95 -12.98 -5.22 -18.71
C GLY A 95 -13.94 -4.16 -19.27
N TRP A 96 -14.91 -4.56 -20.10
CA TRP A 96 -15.99 -3.66 -20.56
C TRP A 96 -16.85 -3.12 -19.40
N ALA A 97 -17.02 -3.88 -18.31
CA ALA A 97 -17.75 -3.42 -17.14
C ALA A 97 -16.98 -2.34 -16.37
N ASP A 98 -15.64 -2.43 -16.31
CA ASP A 98 -14.79 -1.40 -15.70
C ASP A 98 -14.86 -0.08 -16.48
N LEU A 99 -14.94 -0.15 -17.82
CA LEU A 99 -15.18 1.04 -18.67
C LEU A 99 -16.54 1.67 -18.36
N LEU A 100 -17.61 0.90 -18.41
CA LEU A 100 -18.97 1.42 -18.16
C LEU A 100 -19.11 1.98 -16.73
N ALA A 101 -18.45 1.35 -15.76
CA ALA A 101 -18.45 1.76 -14.36
C ALA A 101 -17.67 3.06 -14.08
N SER A 102 -16.68 3.38 -14.92
CA SER A 102 -15.78 4.53 -14.74
C SER A 102 -16.19 5.76 -15.57
N LEU A 103 -17.17 5.63 -16.46
CA LEU A 103 -17.65 6.75 -17.28
C LEU A 103 -18.29 7.85 -16.41
N PRO A 104 -17.79 9.10 -16.47
CA PRO A 104 -18.33 10.22 -15.71
C PRO A 104 -19.56 10.82 -16.42
N LEU A 105 -20.59 10.02 -16.66
CA LEU A 105 -21.81 10.45 -17.36
C LEU A 105 -22.95 10.69 -16.35
N PRO A 106 -23.34 11.95 -16.07
CA PRO A 106 -24.39 12.29 -15.11
C PRO A 106 -25.75 11.68 -15.44
N GLN A 107 -26.09 11.60 -16.74
CA GLN A 107 -27.38 11.16 -17.25
C GLN A 107 -27.54 9.63 -17.19
N LEU A 108 -26.42 8.89 -17.20
CA LEU A 108 -26.42 7.44 -17.25
C LEU A 108 -26.15 6.84 -15.86
N LYS A 109 -26.96 7.22 -14.88
CA LYS A 109 -26.87 6.68 -13.50
C LYS A 109 -26.95 5.15 -13.47
N ILE A 110 -27.63 4.52 -14.43
CA ILE A 110 -27.75 3.06 -14.57
C ILE A 110 -26.39 2.38 -14.79
N LEU A 111 -25.44 3.02 -15.48
CA LEU A 111 -24.11 2.45 -15.74
C LEU A 111 -23.30 2.29 -14.45
N ARG A 112 -23.65 3.03 -13.40
CA ARG A 112 -23.02 2.92 -12.09
C ARG A 112 -23.28 1.55 -11.43
N LEU A 113 -24.32 0.81 -11.85
CA LEU A 113 -24.57 -0.56 -11.40
C LEU A 113 -23.44 -1.52 -11.79
N PHE A 114 -22.71 -1.25 -12.88
CA PHE A 114 -21.54 -2.06 -13.27
C PHE A 114 -20.39 -1.98 -12.25
N ARG A 115 -20.39 -1.00 -11.33
CA ARG A 115 -19.47 -0.98 -10.18
C ARG A 115 -19.67 -2.19 -9.26
N LEU A 116 -20.89 -2.74 -9.17
CA LEU A 116 -21.16 -3.98 -8.41
C LEU A 116 -20.47 -5.18 -9.05
N ALA A 117 -20.44 -5.26 -10.38
CA ALA A 117 -19.73 -6.32 -11.10
C ALA A 117 -18.21 -6.26 -10.84
N ARG A 118 -17.65 -5.05 -10.75
CA ARG A 118 -16.25 -4.83 -10.38
C ARG A 118 -15.94 -5.30 -8.96
N VAL A 119 -16.76 -4.91 -7.98
CA VAL A 119 -16.59 -5.33 -6.58
C VAL A 119 -16.73 -6.86 -6.46
N TYR A 120 -17.72 -7.45 -7.13
CA TYR A 120 -17.89 -8.90 -7.18
C TYR A 120 -16.66 -9.61 -7.76
N ARG A 121 -16.10 -9.11 -8.87
CA ARG A 121 -14.86 -9.64 -9.48
C ARG A 121 -13.70 -9.65 -8.48
N LEU A 122 -13.51 -8.55 -7.75
CA LEU A 122 -12.46 -8.47 -6.73
C LEU A 122 -12.68 -9.48 -5.59
N LEU A 123 -13.91 -9.57 -5.05
CA LEU A 123 -14.22 -10.52 -3.98
C LEU A 123 -13.93 -11.96 -4.42
N ARG A 124 -14.24 -12.29 -5.68
CA ARG A 124 -13.96 -13.62 -6.27
C ARG A 124 -12.48 -13.86 -6.52
N ALA A 125 -11.74 -12.83 -6.95
CA ALA A 125 -10.32 -12.95 -7.28
C ALA A 125 -9.42 -13.08 -6.04
N TYR A 126 -9.68 -12.29 -4.98
CA TYR A 126 -8.84 -12.27 -3.78
C TYR A 126 -9.41 -13.07 -2.61
N GLY A 127 -10.74 -13.25 -2.54
CA GLY A 127 -11.40 -13.85 -1.39
C GLY A 127 -11.40 -12.93 -0.16
N ALA A 128 -12.56 -12.77 0.49
CA ALA A 128 -12.73 -11.84 1.62
C ALA A 128 -11.73 -12.05 2.78
N ARG A 129 -11.27 -13.30 2.99
CA ARG A 129 -10.33 -13.66 4.07
C ARG A 129 -8.87 -13.27 3.79
N ASN A 130 -8.47 -13.09 2.53
CA ASN A 130 -7.08 -12.73 2.21
C ASN A 130 -6.89 -11.22 2.17
N ILE A 131 -7.93 -10.45 1.82
CA ILE A 131 -7.93 -8.97 1.85
C ILE A 131 -7.58 -8.46 3.25
N GLY A 132 -8.21 -9.02 4.29
CA GLY A 132 -7.91 -8.64 5.68
C GLY A 132 -6.49 -8.98 6.12
N ARG A 133 -5.89 -10.07 5.62
CA ARG A 133 -4.51 -10.46 5.94
C ARG A 133 -3.46 -9.61 5.21
N SER A 134 -3.74 -9.23 3.96
CA SER A 134 -2.85 -8.38 3.16
C SER A 134 -2.76 -6.95 3.70
N LEU A 135 -3.84 -6.41 4.26
CA LEU A 135 -3.84 -5.12 4.96
C LEU A 135 -2.87 -5.10 6.17
N LEU A 136 -2.72 -6.21 6.87
CA LEU A 136 -1.84 -6.30 8.04
C LEU A 136 -0.38 -6.62 7.68
N ARG A 137 -0.11 -7.26 6.53
CA ARG A 137 1.22 -7.81 6.19
C ARG A 137 2.11 -6.88 5.36
N GLU A 138 1.57 -6.01 4.52
CA GLU A 138 2.37 -5.17 3.61
C GLU A 138 2.39 -3.69 4.06
N ARG A 139 3.09 -3.40 5.16
CA ARG A 139 2.99 -2.11 5.87
C ARG A 139 3.46 -0.86 5.11
N ALA A 140 4.42 -0.94 4.19
CA ALA A 140 5.05 0.27 3.63
C ALA A 140 4.34 0.81 2.38
N GLY A 141 4.08 -0.03 1.37
CA GLY A 141 3.45 0.40 0.11
C GLY A 141 1.93 0.61 0.22
N SER A 142 1.26 -0.13 1.12
CA SER A 142 -0.18 0.04 1.36
C SER A 142 -0.51 1.25 2.24
N ALA A 143 0.43 1.73 3.06
CA ALA A 143 0.19 2.83 3.99
C ALA A 143 -0.15 4.14 3.28
N LEU A 144 0.62 4.52 2.25
CA LEU A 144 0.38 5.77 1.51
C LEU A 144 -0.98 5.77 0.80
N LEU A 145 -1.35 4.63 0.20
CA LEU A 145 -2.66 4.48 -0.45
C LEU A 145 -3.81 4.47 0.57
N SER A 146 -3.61 3.84 1.72
CA SER A 146 -4.58 3.88 2.83
C SER A 146 -4.75 5.30 3.37
N LEU A 147 -3.65 6.05 3.48
CA LEU A 147 -3.64 7.45 3.90
C LEU A 147 -4.43 8.33 2.92
N LEU A 148 -4.18 8.16 1.62
CA LEU A 148 -4.92 8.84 0.57
C LEU A 148 -6.41 8.50 0.62
N PHE A 149 -6.76 7.24 0.85
CA PHE A 149 -8.15 6.82 1.01
C PHE A 149 -8.81 7.49 2.23
N ILE A 150 -8.12 7.54 3.37
CA ILE A 150 -8.61 8.25 4.56
C ILE A 150 -8.81 9.75 4.26
N ALA A 151 -7.87 10.39 3.56
CA ALA A 151 -8.02 11.80 3.17
C ALA A 151 -9.24 12.02 2.27
N ILE A 152 -9.53 11.12 1.33
CA ILE A 152 -10.74 11.16 0.49
C ILE A 152 -12.00 11.01 1.35
N LEU A 153 -12.01 10.10 2.34
CA LEU A 153 -13.14 9.93 3.25
C LEU A 153 -13.37 11.18 4.11
N VAL A 154 -12.30 11.76 4.66
CA VAL A 154 -12.39 13.00 5.45
C VAL A 154 -12.89 14.14 4.59
N LEU A 155 -12.40 14.27 3.36
CA LEU A 155 -12.88 15.26 2.41
C LEU A 155 -14.39 15.10 2.14
N GLU A 156 -14.84 13.90 1.79
CA GLU A 156 -16.23 13.64 1.47
C GLU A 156 -17.17 13.83 2.66
N PHE A 157 -16.96 13.03 3.72
CA PHE A 157 -17.85 13.03 4.88
C PHE A 157 -17.70 14.29 5.71
N GLY A 158 -16.48 14.83 5.81
CA GLY A 158 -16.23 16.13 6.42
C GLY A 158 -17.03 17.22 5.73
N SER A 159 -16.98 17.30 4.39
CA SER A 159 -17.72 18.34 3.65
C SER A 159 -19.24 18.19 3.79
N LEU A 160 -19.76 16.96 3.69
CA LEU A 160 -21.19 16.69 3.84
C LEU A 160 -21.71 17.10 5.22
N TRP A 161 -21.05 16.64 6.28
CA TRP A 161 -21.46 16.95 7.64
C TRP A 161 -21.22 18.42 7.97
N MET A 162 -20.12 19.00 7.50
CA MET A 162 -19.81 20.41 7.74
C MET A 162 -20.90 21.31 7.18
N LEU A 163 -21.26 21.10 5.91
CA LEU A 163 -22.33 21.85 5.24
C LEU A 163 -23.68 21.66 5.93
N ARG A 164 -23.98 20.42 6.35
CA ARG A 164 -25.23 20.11 7.06
C ARG A 164 -25.31 20.79 8.42
N LEU A 165 -24.24 20.74 9.21
CA LEU A 165 -24.22 21.30 10.56
C LEU A 165 -24.27 22.82 10.53
N GLU A 166 -23.52 23.46 9.63
CA GLU A 166 -23.48 24.93 9.54
C GLU A 166 -24.75 25.54 9.00
N SER A 167 -25.51 24.82 8.16
CA SER A 167 -26.81 25.29 7.64
C SER A 167 -27.84 25.67 8.71
N THR A 168 -27.58 25.34 9.98
CA THR A 168 -28.44 25.68 11.12
C THR A 168 -28.16 27.06 11.73
N ALA A 169 -27.01 27.67 11.45
CA ALA A 169 -26.65 28.99 11.97
C ALA A 169 -27.04 30.12 11.00
N THR A 170 -27.44 31.27 11.55
CA THR A 170 -27.81 32.45 10.77
C THR A 170 -26.61 33.23 10.22
N ASP A 171 -25.43 33.10 10.82
CA ASP A 171 -24.20 33.84 10.46
C ASP A 171 -23.08 32.90 9.98
N HIS A 172 -23.45 31.82 9.29
CA HIS A 172 -22.51 30.86 8.70
C HIS A 172 -21.87 31.40 7.40
N ASN A 173 -20.59 31.05 7.18
CA ASN A 173 -19.86 31.36 5.95
C ASN A 173 -19.64 30.13 5.04
N ILE A 174 -20.03 28.93 5.49
CA ILE A 174 -20.01 27.70 4.70
C ILE A 174 -21.42 27.46 4.16
N THR A 175 -21.66 27.88 2.92
CA THR A 175 -23.03 27.88 2.34
C THR A 175 -23.17 26.96 1.14
N THR A 176 -22.07 26.71 0.42
CA THR A 176 -22.06 25.86 -0.77
C THR A 176 -21.23 24.59 -0.57
N ALA A 177 -21.44 23.61 -1.45
CA ALA A 177 -20.59 22.42 -1.54
C ALA A 177 -19.11 22.77 -1.74
N SER A 178 -18.85 23.81 -2.56
CA SER A 178 -17.49 24.28 -2.83
C SER A 178 -16.83 24.82 -1.56
N ASP A 179 -17.58 25.58 -0.75
CA ASP A 179 -17.08 26.12 0.52
C ASP A 179 -16.74 25.00 1.49
N ALA A 180 -17.64 24.04 1.67
CA ALA A 180 -17.40 22.93 2.57
C ALA A 180 -16.17 22.10 2.14
N MET A 181 -16.03 21.80 0.85
CA MET A 181 -14.87 21.08 0.31
C MET A 181 -13.58 21.90 0.46
N TRP A 182 -13.62 23.20 0.18
CA TRP A 182 -12.49 24.10 0.36
C TRP A 182 -12.01 24.14 1.81
N TYR A 183 -12.93 24.38 2.75
CA TYR A 183 -12.65 24.35 4.18
C TYR A 183 -11.96 23.06 4.60
N VAL A 184 -12.50 21.89 4.19
CA VAL A 184 -11.89 20.61 4.57
C VAL A 184 -10.50 20.44 3.97
N ILE A 185 -10.29 20.79 2.69
CA ILE A 185 -8.95 20.71 2.04
C ILE A 185 -7.94 21.60 2.76
N VAL A 186 -8.30 22.86 3.03
CA VAL A 186 -7.44 23.85 3.71
C VAL A 186 -7.14 23.41 5.14
N THR A 187 -8.10 22.78 5.81
CA THR A 187 -7.94 22.30 7.20
C THR A 187 -7.07 21.05 7.28
N ILE A 188 -7.33 20.02 6.46
CA ILE A 188 -6.53 18.78 6.49
C ILE A 188 -5.09 19.01 6.03
N SER A 189 -4.87 19.97 5.13
CA SER A 189 -3.54 20.38 4.67
C SER A 189 -2.81 21.28 5.66
N THR A 190 -3.44 21.63 6.78
CA THR A 190 -2.91 22.51 7.84
C THR A 190 -2.59 23.93 7.38
N VAL A 191 -3.14 24.38 6.24
CA VAL A 191 -2.94 25.75 5.73
C VAL A 191 -3.74 26.77 6.52
N GLY A 192 -5.03 26.52 6.73
CA GLY A 192 -5.89 27.32 7.61
C GLY A 192 -6.01 28.81 7.25
N TYR A 193 -6.44 29.16 6.02
CA TYR A 193 -6.62 30.56 5.60
C TYR A 193 -7.56 31.38 6.49
N GLY A 194 -8.56 30.73 7.11
CA GLY A 194 -9.52 31.38 8.00
C GLY A 194 -10.63 32.16 7.29
N ASP A 195 -10.74 32.03 5.97
CA ASP A 195 -11.80 32.59 5.13
C ASP A 195 -13.14 31.87 5.33
N GLN A 196 -13.10 30.56 5.57
CA GLN A 196 -14.26 29.73 5.89
C GLN A 196 -14.00 28.96 7.19
N TYR A 197 -14.98 28.95 8.09
CA TYR A 197 -14.81 28.32 9.41
C TYR A 197 -16.16 28.01 10.07
N PRO A 198 -16.24 26.94 10.89
CA PRO A 198 -17.47 26.60 11.58
C PRO A 198 -17.84 27.61 12.67
N VAL A 199 -19.06 28.11 12.63
CA VAL A 199 -19.65 28.97 13.67
C VAL A 199 -20.50 28.16 14.65
N THR A 200 -21.05 27.01 14.23
CA THR A 200 -21.86 26.16 15.12
C THR A 200 -21.01 25.36 16.09
N THR A 201 -21.54 25.07 17.29
CA THR A 201 -20.84 24.22 18.28
C THR A 201 -20.56 22.82 17.71
N SER A 202 -21.56 22.20 17.07
CA SER A 202 -21.39 20.89 16.42
C SER A 202 -20.38 20.95 15.27
N GLY A 203 -20.38 22.03 14.51
CA GLY A 203 -19.43 22.26 13.43
C GLY A 203 -18.00 22.40 13.93
N ARG A 204 -17.78 23.08 15.06
CA ARG A 204 -16.46 23.19 15.71
C ARG A 204 -15.96 21.86 16.26
N VAL A 205 -16.85 21.03 16.80
CA VAL A 205 -16.50 19.65 17.23
C VAL A 205 -16.05 18.84 16.02
N LEU A 206 -16.79 18.87 14.91
CA LEU A 206 -16.39 18.21 13.67
C LEU A 206 -15.07 18.77 13.13
N GLY A 207 -14.91 20.10 13.09
CA GLY A 207 -13.69 20.77 12.67
C GLY A 207 -12.47 20.33 13.49
N THR A 208 -12.63 20.17 14.81
CA THR A 208 -11.56 19.68 15.70
C THR A 208 -11.14 18.26 15.32
N ILE A 209 -12.10 17.38 15.03
CA ILE A 209 -11.82 16.02 14.56
C ILE A 209 -11.06 16.05 13.22
N ILE A 210 -11.48 16.92 12.28
CA ILE A 210 -10.82 17.08 10.97
C ILE A 210 -9.37 17.57 11.15
N ILE A 211 -9.12 18.51 12.06
CA ILE A 211 -7.76 19.00 12.36
C ILE A 211 -6.88 17.87 12.87
N VAL A 212 -7.33 17.07 13.83
CA VAL A 212 -6.57 15.93 14.37
C VAL A 212 -6.25 14.91 13.28
N LEU A 213 -7.23 14.60 12.42
CA LEU A 213 -7.03 13.71 11.27
C LEU A 213 -6.04 14.29 10.25
N GLY A 214 -6.12 15.60 9.97
CA GLY A 214 -5.20 16.30 9.08
C GLY A 214 -3.75 16.23 9.55
N VAL A 215 -3.51 16.51 10.83
CA VAL A 215 -2.18 16.39 11.45
C VAL A 215 -1.67 14.95 11.41
N ALA A 216 -2.51 13.95 11.69
CA ALA A 216 -2.14 12.54 11.59
C ALA A 216 -1.78 12.14 10.15
N ILE A 217 -2.54 12.64 9.16
CA ILE A 217 -2.28 12.41 7.74
C ILE A 217 -0.93 13.00 7.36
N PHE A 218 -0.71 14.28 7.65
CA PHE A 218 0.51 14.99 7.27
C PHE A 218 1.75 14.44 7.99
N GLY A 219 1.62 14.06 9.27
CA GLY A 219 2.68 13.42 10.04
C GLY A 219 3.07 12.05 9.47
N THR A 220 2.10 11.25 9.07
CA THR A 220 2.35 9.94 8.43
C THR A 220 3.04 10.10 7.07
N LEU A 221 2.60 11.07 6.27
CA LEU A 221 3.24 11.37 4.97
C LEU A 221 4.69 11.81 5.16
N THR A 222 4.94 12.71 6.12
CA THR A 222 6.29 13.19 6.44
C THR A 222 7.18 12.04 6.92
N GLY A 223 6.68 11.18 7.80
CA GLY A 223 7.40 9.98 8.26
C GLY A 223 7.70 9.00 7.14
N TYR A 224 6.77 8.81 6.20
CA TYR A 224 6.98 7.98 5.01
C TYR A 224 8.10 8.54 4.12
N LEU A 225 8.09 9.85 3.85
CA LEU A 225 9.14 10.50 3.06
C LEU A 225 10.50 10.43 3.75
N ALA A 226 10.54 10.71 5.06
CA ALA A 226 11.77 10.57 5.84
C ALA A 226 12.33 9.15 5.77
N ASN A 227 11.48 8.12 5.90
CA ASN A 227 11.89 6.74 5.76
C ASN A 227 12.40 6.40 4.34
N LEU A 228 11.83 7.01 3.30
CA LEU A 228 12.30 6.83 1.92
C LEU A 228 13.71 7.39 1.73
N PHE A 229 14.02 8.54 2.33
CA PHE A 229 15.36 9.15 2.26
C PHE A 229 16.38 8.49 3.21
N LEU A 230 15.92 7.97 4.34
CA LEU A 230 16.76 7.29 5.34
C LEU A 230 16.90 5.79 5.07
N SER A 231 16.25 5.26 4.03
CA SER A 231 16.39 3.86 3.63
C SER A 231 17.84 3.61 3.23
N PRO A 232 18.58 2.74 3.97
CA PRO A 232 19.99 2.50 3.70
C PRO A 232 20.16 2.05 2.25
N THR A 233 21.08 2.70 1.53
CA THR A 233 21.50 2.27 0.20
C THR A 233 22.03 0.84 0.33
N SER A 234 21.86 0.00 -0.70
CA SER A 234 22.33 -1.40 -0.67
C SER A 234 23.81 -1.55 -0.26
N ASP A 235 24.62 -0.51 -0.49
CA ASP A 235 26.03 -0.43 -0.08
C ASP A 235 26.22 -0.33 1.45
N ASP A 236 25.33 0.37 2.17
CA ASP A 236 25.38 0.46 3.64
C ASP A 236 24.97 -0.86 4.31
N LYS A 237 24.04 -1.61 3.70
CA LYS A 237 23.63 -2.94 4.19
C LYS A 237 24.69 -4.00 3.93
N ALA A 238 25.34 -3.97 2.77
CA ALA A 238 26.46 -4.86 2.46
C ALA A 238 27.62 -4.62 3.44
N GLY A 239 27.95 -3.36 3.72
CA GLY A 239 28.98 -3.01 4.71
C GLY A 239 28.64 -3.44 6.15
N SER A 240 27.37 -3.32 6.56
CA SER A 240 26.94 -3.69 7.92
C SER A 240 26.77 -5.20 8.12
N ASP A 241 26.28 -5.93 7.11
CA ASP A 241 26.15 -7.40 7.18
C ASP A 241 27.51 -8.09 7.09
N ASP A 242 28.45 -7.58 6.27
CA ASP A 242 29.81 -8.12 6.21
C ASP A 242 30.57 -7.90 7.52
N THR A 243 30.43 -6.74 8.17
CA THR A 243 31.08 -6.49 9.47
C THR A 243 30.42 -7.23 10.62
N ALA A 244 29.09 -7.38 10.62
CA ALA A 244 28.39 -8.18 11.62
C ALA A 244 28.70 -9.68 11.50
N GLY A 245 28.69 -10.20 10.26
CA GLY A 245 29.05 -11.60 9.97
C GLY A 245 30.50 -11.92 10.30
N ALA A 246 31.44 -11.03 9.96
CA ALA A 246 32.85 -11.19 10.31
C ALA A 246 33.10 -11.19 11.83
N ALA A 247 32.39 -10.34 12.58
CA ALA A 247 32.49 -10.29 14.03
C ALA A 247 31.92 -11.55 14.71
N GLU A 248 30.82 -12.10 14.16
CA GLU A 248 30.20 -13.34 14.65
C GLU A 248 31.08 -14.57 14.35
N ASP A 249 31.63 -14.68 13.14
CA ASP A 249 32.59 -15.70 12.75
C ASP A 249 33.87 -15.68 13.59
N ALA A 250 34.39 -14.48 13.90
CA ALA A 250 35.56 -14.32 14.75
C ALA A 250 35.30 -14.77 16.19
N ARG A 251 34.10 -14.51 16.73
CA ARG A 251 33.69 -14.95 18.06
C ARG A 251 33.58 -16.48 18.14
N ASP A 252 32.97 -17.10 17.13
CA ASP A 252 32.75 -18.54 17.11
C ASP A 252 34.07 -19.32 16.95
N ARG A 253 35.02 -18.80 16.14
CA ARG A 253 36.38 -19.36 16.05
C ARG A 253 37.12 -19.29 17.39
N ARG A 254 37.00 -18.19 18.15
CA ARG A 254 37.61 -18.06 19.49
C ARG A 254 37.00 -19.04 20.48
N LEU A 255 35.67 -19.20 20.46
CA LEU A 255 34.99 -20.18 21.31
C LEU A 255 35.46 -21.61 21.01
N ALA A 256 35.56 -21.98 19.73
CA ALA A 256 36.07 -23.29 19.34
C ALA A 256 37.53 -23.53 19.79
N GLN A 257 38.39 -22.51 19.69
CA GLN A 257 39.78 -22.59 20.17
C GLN A 257 39.86 -22.76 21.69
N LEU A 258 39.03 -22.05 22.46
CA LEU A 258 38.96 -22.17 23.92
C LEU A 258 38.42 -23.53 24.36
N THR A 259 37.39 -24.05 23.68
CA THR A 259 36.85 -25.39 23.93
C THR A 259 37.91 -26.46 23.71
N ARG A 260 38.63 -26.39 22.58
CA ARG A 260 39.71 -27.33 22.25
C ARG A 260 40.88 -27.26 23.24
N ALA A 261 41.26 -26.06 23.66
CA ALA A 261 42.27 -25.88 24.70
C ALA A 261 41.85 -26.51 26.03
N GLY A 262 40.58 -26.35 26.42
CA GLY A 262 40.03 -26.95 27.64
C GLY A 262 39.91 -28.48 27.58
N GLU A 263 39.73 -29.06 26.40
CA GLU A 263 39.81 -30.50 26.17
C GLU A 263 41.22 -31.05 26.30
N LEU A 264 42.21 -30.37 25.70
CA LEU A 264 43.62 -30.75 25.79
C LEU A 264 44.17 -30.67 27.22
N HIS A 265 43.74 -29.66 27.99
CA HIS A 265 44.07 -29.57 29.40
C HIS A 265 43.45 -30.72 30.21
N ARG A 266 42.17 -31.06 29.99
CA ARG A 266 41.51 -32.21 30.63
C ARG A 266 42.14 -33.56 30.27
N ALA A 267 42.70 -33.67 29.06
CA ALA A 267 43.44 -34.85 28.62
C ALA A 267 44.87 -34.93 29.19
N GLY A 268 45.30 -33.95 29.99
CA GLY A 268 46.64 -33.89 30.57
C GLY A 268 47.75 -33.52 29.58
N VAL A 269 47.38 -33.05 28.38
CA VAL A 269 48.33 -32.66 27.32
C VAL A 269 48.88 -31.25 27.55
N LEU A 270 48.08 -30.36 28.16
CA LEU A 270 48.49 -29.01 28.55
C LEU A 270 48.56 -28.91 30.07
N SER A 271 49.68 -28.40 30.61
CA SER A 271 49.77 -28.03 32.02
C SER A 271 48.88 -26.82 32.33
N GLN A 272 48.59 -26.60 33.62
CA GLN A 272 47.76 -25.46 34.05
C GLN A 272 48.33 -24.11 33.60
N ALA A 273 49.66 -23.96 33.62
CA ALA A 273 50.33 -22.73 33.22
C ALA A 273 50.24 -22.49 31.70
N GLU A 274 50.36 -23.54 30.89
CA GLU A 274 50.24 -23.46 29.43
C GLU A 274 48.80 -23.18 28.99
N PHE A 275 47.81 -23.75 29.70
CA PHE A 275 46.40 -23.49 29.43
C PHE A 275 46.01 -22.02 29.69
N GLU A 276 46.42 -21.44 30.82
CA GLU A 276 46.12 -20.03 31.12
C GLU A 276 46.83 -19.06 30.18
N LEU A 277 48.07 -19.37 29.76
CA LEU A 277 48.77 -18.58 28.74
C LEU A 277 48.04 -18.61 27.39
N PHE A 278 47.64 -19.79 26.92
CA PHE A 278 46.94 -19.95 25.64
C PHE A 278 45.55 -19.30 25.64
N LYS A 279 44.83 -19.39 26.76
CA LYS A 279 43.55 -18.69 26.97
C LYS A 279 43.73 -17.18 26.95
N ALA A 280 44.76 -16.64 27.60
CA ALA A 280 45.07 -15.21 27.58
C ALA A 280 45.42 -14.72 26.17
N GLU A 281 46.13 -15.52 25.39
CA GLU A 281 46.48 -15.22 23.99
C GLU A 281 45.23 -15.15 23.09
N ILE A 282 44.32 -16.13 23.18
CA ILE A 282 43.07 -16.13 22.39
C ILE A 282 42.16 -14.94 22.75
N LEU A 283 42.11 -14.56 24.03
CA LEU A 283 41.25 -13.48 24.51
C LEU A 283 41.83 -12.08 24.25
N SER A 284 43.16 -11.95 24.12
CA SER A 284 43.84 -10.68 23.86
C SER A 284 44.02 -10.37 22.36
N ALA A 285 43.78 -11.33 21.48
CA ALA A 285 43.83 -11.11 20.04
C ALA A 285 42.80 -10.04 19.60
N PRO A 286 43.18 -9.05 18.76
CA PRO A 286 42.24 -8.06 18.23
C PRO A 286 41.18 -8.72 17.33
N PRO A 287 39.95 -8.20 17.27
CA PRO A 287 38.98 -8.65 16.27
C PRO A 287 39.56 -8.34 14.88
N ALA A 288 39.59 -9.36 14.01
CA ALA A 288 40.05 -9.22 12.64
C ALA A 288 38.99 -8.49 11.79
#